data_AF-A0A535E7C1-F1
#
_entry.id   AF-A0A535E7C1-F1
#
_cell.length_a   1.000
_cell.length_b   1.000
_cell.length_c   1.000
_cell.angle_alpha   90.00
_cell.angle_beta   90.00
_cell.angle_gamma   90.00
#
_symmetry.space_group_name_H-M   'P 1'
#
loop_
_entity.id
_entity.type
_entity.pdbx_description
1 polymer ?
#
loop_
_entity_poly.entity_id
_entity_poly.type
_entity_poly.pdbx_seq_one_letter_code
_entity_poly.pdbx_strand_id
1 'polypeptide(L)'
;MSTTTPAISKSDLLAKVDHGYVASRAVVDALPPERFDEQLPSGWSLKEVVAHHAAWEGTVPSRIERVLHGDGVDPKWEGSVDDFNRRAAADVKDMSVADVLARWTAAHAKVVEILRSFEGRDVPKLATDIVEWNTSGHYPDHFADLDASIKTAKDLAMAVNAGWINFRLALMSLGTAGLDATTSTGWTYKALAQHVAGWEDLAAKRLSGLRETGEFAPSGVTTDAFNAEMAQRASARAGVEVLADLDATHTKLVAEIERLTPEQIRANDGWAIAVIAGDSYGHYAEHHTELFAAVPTRPAQLLERMREGWRPFRRALSRVGLRPLSNKTTAGWTGKALLSHLAFWLEALVDMLPERLAGRRGPIRNNQAENDREIAAADARPAHDVVKRLDDAYRKVVETVSALPPDEDVHFFAIAGLAVRSLAATPSGWSFRDMCAHVANWMQVATNELEAGKFGRWSAETIQAENDRAVEAHRLVGPEAMLDELDTSHRRLREAIVASGDGTPDLKVGDVIGFYTYLHWEEHLHEDLGVTL
;
A
#
# COMPACT_ATOMS: atom_id res chain seq x y z
N MET A 1 -22.57 -27.70 -36.69
CA MET A 1 -21.41 -27.02 -36.08
C MET A 1 -21.62 -27.07 -34.57
N SER A 2 -20.78 -27.82 -33.87
CA SER A 2 -20.92 -28.03 -32.42
C SER A 2 -20.32 -26.83 -31.70
N THR A 3 -21.15 -26.05 -31.02
CA THR A 3 -20.75 -24.97 -30.12
C THR A 3 -20.31 -25.56 -28.80
N THR A 4 -19.07 -26.03 -28.74
CA THR A 4 -18.43 -26.36 -27.47
C THR A 4 -17.86 -25.06 -26.91
N THR A 5 -18.53 -24.49 -25.91
CA THR A 5 -17.95 -23.42 -25.08
C THR A 5 -16.61 -23.93 -24.55
N PRO A 6 -15.49 -23.20 -24.72
CA PRO A 6 -14.20 -23.65 -24.19
C PRO A 6 -14.32 -23.84 -22.68
N ALA A 7 -13.86 -24.99 -22.17
CA ALA A 7 -13.66 -25.16 -20.74
C ALA A 7 -12.69 -24.07 -20.26
N ILE A 8 -13.02 -23.38 -19.16
CA ILE A 8 -12.15 -22.37 -18.54
C ILE A 8 -10.81 -23.03 -18.21
N SER A 9 -9.69 -22.42 -18.62
CA SER A 9 -8.38 -22.98 -18.31
C SER A 9 -8.05 -22.82 -16.82
N LYS A 10 -7.18 -23.67 -16.25
CA LYS A 10 -6.71 -23.54 -14.86
C LYS A 10 -6.23 -22.12 -14.55
N SER A 11 -5.42 -21.55 -15.44
CA SER A 11 -4.85 -20.20 -15.27
C SER A 11 -5.95 -19.14 -15.20
N ASP A 12 -6.99 -19.29 -16.03
CA ASP A 12 -8.12 -18.36 -16.02
C ASP A 12 -8.96 -18.51 -14.74
N LEU A 13 -9.15 -19.74 -14.27
CA LEU A 13 -9.89 -19.99 -13.02
C LEU A 13 -9.13 -19.45 -11.80
N LEU A 14 -7.82 -19.72 -11.71
CA LEU A 14 -6.99 -19.16 -10.63
C LEU A 14 -7.00 -17.63 -10.64
N ALA A 15 -6.85 -17.01 -11.81
CA ALA A 15 -6.91 -15.56 -11.94
C ALA A 15 -8.24 -14.98 -11.48
N LYS A 16 -9.37 -15.61 -11.83
CA LYS A 16 -10.70 -15.19 -11.36
C LYS A 16 -10.88 -15.33 -9.85
N VAL A 17 -10.40 -16.45 -9.28
CA VAL A 17 -10.47 -16.72 -7.84
C VAL A 17 -9.62 -15.72 -7.06
N ASP A 18 -8.40 -15.45 -7.51
CA ASP A 18 -7.52 -14.47 -6.89
C ASP A 18 -8.06 -13.05 -7.05
N HIS A 19 -8.62 -12.66 -8.21
CA HIS A 19 -9.21 -11.34 -8.41
C HIS A 19 -10.26 -11.04 -7.34
N GLY A 20 -11.31 -11.87 -7.23
CA GLY A 20 -12.40 -11.60 -6.28
C GLY A 20 -11.92 -11.60 -4.83
N TYR A 21 -11.01 -12.51 -4.47
CA TYR A 21 -10.42 -12.55 -3.13
C TYR A 21 -9.59 -11.29 -2.84
N VAL A 22 -8.63 -10.93 -3.70
CA VAL A 22 -7.71 -9.80 -3.47
C VAL A 22 -8.45 -8.46 -3.49
N ALA A 23 -9.41 -8.27 -4.39
CA ALA A 23 -10.25 -7.07 -4.42
C ALA A 23 -11.06 -6.93 -3.14
N SER A 24 -11.67 -8.02 -2.66
CA SER A 24 -12.43 -8.02 -1.41
C SER A 24 -11.53 -7.77 -0.19
N ARG A 25 -10.33 -8.38 -0.18
CA ARG A 25 -9.31 -8.18 0.87
C ARG A 25 -8.83 -6.74 0.93
N ALA A 26 -8.70 -6.04 -0.19
CA ALA A 26 -8.35 -4.63 -0.19
C ALA A 26 -9.33 -3.79 0.63
N VAL A 27 -10.63 -4.08 0.54
CA VAL A 27 -11.67 -3.40 1.34
C VAL A 27 -11.63 -3.85 2.80
N VAL A 28 -11.67 -5.17 3.06
CA VAL A 28 -11.79 -5.65 4.45
C VAL A 28 -10.54 -5.39 5.28
N ASP A 29 -9.34 -5.46 4.70
CA ASP A 29 -8.08 -5.21 5.41
C ASP A 29 -7.82 -3.71 5.66
N ALA A 30 -8.54 -2.84 4.93
CA ALA A 30 -8.47 -1.40 5.10
C ALA A 30 -9.36 -0.90 6.25
N LEU A 31 -10.45 -1.59 6.56
CA LEU A 31 -11.40 -1.10 7.55
C LEU A 31 -10.94 -1.40 8.99
N PRO A 32 -11.15 -0.46 9.93
CA PRO A 32 -10.78 -0.69 11.32
C PRO A 32 -11.70 -1.73 11.98
N PRO A 33 -11.20 -2.53 12.95
CA PRO A 33 -11.93 -3.68 13.50
C PRO A 33 -13.31 -3.33 14.07
N GLU A 34 -13.49 -2.12 14.59
CA GLU A 34 -14.74 -1.65 15.18
C GLU A 34 -15.89 -1.58 14.16
N ARG A 35 -15.56 -1.49 12.86
CA ARG A 35 -16.54 -1.46 11.77
C ARG A 35 -17.08 -2.84 11.40
N PHE A 36 -16.44 -3.91 11.85
CA PHE A 36 -16.80 -5.27 11.45
C PHE A 36 -18.11 -5.77 12.05
N ASP A 37 -18.52 -5.23 13.20
CA ASP A 37 -19.77 -5.57 13.88
C ASP A 37 -20.95 -4.68 13.46
N GLU A 38 -20.73 -3.68 12.60
CA GLU A 38 -21.78 -2.82 12.09
C GLU A 38 -22.71 -3.57 11.14
N GLN A 39 -24.02 -3.36 11.28
CA GLN A 39 -25.02 -3.95 10.40
C GLN A 39 -25.04 -3.27 9.03
N LEU A 40 -24.99 -4.09 7.99
CA LEU A 40 -25.09 -3.69 6.58
C LEU A 40 -26.56 -3.74 6.12
N PRO A 41 -26.91 -3.14 4.96
CA PRO A 41 -28.27 -3.17 4.42
C PRO A 41 -28.84 -4.58 4.18
N SER A 42 -27.98 -5.58 3.98
CA SER A 42 -28.35 -6.99 3.86
C SER A 42 -28.85 -7.62 5.18
N GLY A 43 -28.68 -6.92 6.32
CA GLY A 43 -28.98 -7.44 7.65
C GLY A 43 -27.88 -8.33 8.23
N TRP A 44 -26.72 -8.37 7.58
CA TRP A 44 -25.49 -9.01 8.03
C TRP A 44 -24.47 -7.95 8.44
N SER A 45 -23.60 -8.28 9.37
CA SER A 45 -22.39 -7.50 9.64
C SER A 45 -21.26 -7.88 8.68
N LEU A 46 -20.27 -7.01 8.51
CA LEU A 46 -19.10 -7.32 7.69
C LEU A 46 -18.34 -8.55 8.21
N LYS A 47 -18.30 -8.74 9.54
CA LYS A 47 -17.73 -9.95 10.17
C LYS A 47 -18.44 -11.22 9.72
N GLU A 48 -19.77 -11.18 9.65
CA GLU A 48 -20.59 -12.32 9.23
C GLU A 48 -20.43 -12.61 7.72
N VAL A 49 -20.34 -11.57 6.88
CA VAL A 49 -20.06 -11.73 5.43
C VAL A 49 -18.71 -12.40 5.19
N VAL A 50 -17.65 -11.96 5.87
CA VAL A 50 -16.33 -12.60 5.78
C VAL A 50 -16.36 -14.05 6.29
N ALA A 51 -17.06 -14.30 7.39
CA ALA A 51 -17.23 -15.65 7.93
C ALA A 51 -17.96 -16.58 6.97
N HIS A 52 -18.97 -16.06 6.27
CA HIS A 52 -19.72 -16.77 5.24
C HIS A 52 -18.83 -17.16 4.04
N HIS A 53 -18.02 -16.24 3.52
CA HIS A 53 -17.02 -16.58 2.49
C HIS A 53 -16.06 -17.68 2.96
N ALA A 54 -15.48 -17.52 4.15
CA ALA A 54 -14.57 -18.50 4.73
C ALA A 54 -15.22 -19.88 4.91
N ALA A 55 -16.51 -19.92 5.27
CA ALA A 55 -17.25 -21.16 5.47
C ALA A 55 -17.49 -21.88 4.13
N TRP A 56 -17.93 -21.17 3.09
CA TRP A 56 -18.18 -21.75 1.77
C TRP A 56 -16.91 -22.26 1.09
N GLU A 57 -15.84 -21.47 1.10
CA GLU A 57 -14.53 -21.92 0.63
C GLU A 57 -14.00 -23.11 1.42
N GLY A 58 -14.24 -23.12 2.73
CA GLY A 58 -13.90 -24.25 3.60
C GLY A 58 -14.55 -25.57 3.19
N THR A 59 -15.64 -25.54 2.40
CA THR A 59 -16.28 -26.75 1.87
C THR A 59 -15.57 -27.31 0.64
N VAL A 60 -14.79 -26.50 -0.09
CA VAL A 60 -14.20 -26.89 -1.38
C VAL A 60 -13.24 -28.08 -1.24
N PRO A 61 -12.29 -28.13 -0.28
CA PRO A 61 -11.31 -29.21 -0.24
C PRO A 61 -11.89 -30.62 -0.17
N SER A 62 -12.88 -30.85 0.71
CA SER A 62 -13.48 -32.18 0.88
C SER A 62 -14.36 -32.58 -0.31
N ARG A 63 -15.03 -31.61 -0.94
CA ARG A 63 -15.83 -31.85 -2.16
C ARG A 63 -14.94 -32.21 -3.34
N ILE A 64 -13.82 -31.49 -3.51
CA ILE A 64 -12.84 -31.79 -4.55
C ILE A 64 -12.15 -33.12 -4.32
N GLU A 65 -11.76 -33.45 -3.08
CA GLU A 65 -11.19 -34.76 -2.73
C GLU A 65 -12.12 -35.90 -3.16
N ARG A 66 -13.42 -35.78 -2.88
CA ARG A 66 -14.41 -36.79 -3.28
C ARG A 66 -14.61 -36.88 -4.79
N VAL A 67 -14.59 -35.75 -5.50
CA VAL A 67 -14.72 -35.75 -6.97
C VAL A 67 -13.48 -36.34 -7.64
N LEU A 68 -12.28 -36.06 -7.15
CA LEU A 68 -11.04 -36.52 -7.77
C LEU A 68 -10.62 -37.93 -7.34
N HIS A 69 -10.96 -38.34 -6.12
CA HIS A 69 -10.45 -39.57 -5.51
C HIS A 69 -11.54 -40.48 -4.90
N GLY A 70 -12.78 -40.02 -4.85
CA GLY A 70 -13.94 -40.77 -4.34
C GLY A 70 -14.80 -41.36 -5.46
N ASP A 71 -16.12 -41.20 -5.32
CA ASP A 71 -17.13 -41.70 -6.26
C ASP A 71 -17.37 -40.78 -7.46
N GLY A 72 -16.61 -39.69 -7.57
CA GLY A 72 -16.75 -38.71 -8.67
C GLY A 72 -17.97 -37.79 -8.52
N VAL A 73 -18.62 -37.80 -7.36
CA VAL A 73 -19.87 -37.06 -7.12
C VAL A 73 -19.64 -35.97 -6.06
N ASP A 74 -20.22 -34.80 -6.31
CA ASP A 74 -20.32 -33.74 -5.32
C ASP A 74 -21.28 -34.16 -4.19
N PRO A 75 -20.85 -34.20 -2.91
CA PRO A 75 -21.73 -34.54 -1.80
C PRO A 75 -23.03 -33.74 -1.84
N LYS A 76 -24.18 -34.43 -1.78
CA LYS A 76 -25.45 -33.75 -1.59
C LYS A 76 -25.43 -33.03 -0.25
N TRP A 77 -25.83 -31.76 -0.26
CA TRP A 77 -25.96 -30.99 0.96
C TRP A 77 -27.11 -31.55 1.82
N GLU A 78 -26.77 -32.19 2.94
CA GLU A 78 -27.72 -32.70 3.91
C GLU A 78 -28.07 -31.59 4.92
N GLY A 79 -28.94 -30.67 4.52
CA GLY A 79 -29.39 -29.55 5.36
C GLY A 79 -29.98 -28.39 4.57
N SER A 80 -30.40 -27.33 5.27
CA SER A 80 -30.73 -26.06 4.61
C SER A 80 -29.46 -25.24 4.40
N VAL A 81 -29.34 -24.59 3.23
CA VAL A 81 -28.32 -23.56 2.97
C VAL A 81 -28.46 -22.41 3.96
N ASP A 82 -29.70 -22.01 4.30
CA ASP A 82 -29.95 -20.94 5.26
C ASP A 82 -29.46 -21.32 6.67
N ASP A 83 -29.59 -22.59 7.06
CA ASP A 83 -29.09 -23.06 8.36
C ASP A 83 -27.56 -23.17 8.38
N PHE A 84 -26.92 -23.39 7.22
CA PHE A 84 -25.47 -23.30 7.10
C PHE A 84 -24.98 -21.86 7.25
N ASN A 85 -25.56 -20.95 6.47
CA ASN A 85 -25.24 -19.52 6.49
C ASN A 85 -25.45 -18.94 7.90
N ARG A 86 -26.58 -19.27 8.56
CA ARG A 86 -26.86 -18.82 9.93
C ARG A 86 -25.82 -19.34 10.95
N ARG A 87 -25.36 -20.58 10.79
CA ARG A 87 -24.29 -21.14 11.66
C ARG A 87 -22.96 -20.45 11.40
N ALA A 88 -22.58 -20.25 10.14
CA ALA A 88 -21.35 -19.54 9.78
C ALA A 88 -21.29 -18.13 10.40
N ALA A 89 -22.41 -17.39 10.35
CA ALA A 89 -22.55 -16.09 11.01
C ALA A 89 -22.48 -16.20 12.54
N ALA A 90 -23.18 -17.16 13.15
CA ALA A 90 -23.19 -17.33 14.61
C ALA A 90 -21.83 -17.76 15.18
N ASP A 91 -21.08 -18.60 14.47
CA ASP A 91 -19.80 -19.18 14.91
C ASP A 91 -18.71 -18.12 15.15
N VAL A 92 -18.84 -16.95 14.52
CA VAL A 92 -17.84 -15.87 14.60
C VAL A 92 -18.22 -14.75 15.56
N LYS A 93 -19.37 -14.84 16.24
CA LYS A 93 -19.89 -13.76 17.08
C LYS A 93 -18.88 -13.29 18.13
N ASP A 94 -18.24 -14.25 18.80
CA ASP A 94 -17.26 -14.02 19.87
C ASP A 94 -15.79 -14.11 19.38
N MET A 95 -15.57 -14.27 18.06
CA MET A 95 -14.23 -14.30 17.46
C MET A 95 -13.70 -12.88 17.24
N SER A 96 -12.38 -12.72 17.35
CA SER A 96 -11.72 -11.48 16.95
C SER A 96 -11.77 -11.32 15.42
N VAL A 97 -11.77 -10.08 14.92
CA VAL A 97 -11.69 -9.79 13.48
C VAL A 97 -10.47 -10.44 12.85
N ALA A 98 -9.33 -10.43 13.55
CA ALA A 98 -8.10 -11.07 13.09
C ALA A 98 -8.26 -12.58 12.88
N ASP A 99 -8.96 -13.27 13.79
CA ASP A 99 -9.20 -14.72 13.67
C ASP A 99 -10.16 -15.05 12.53
N VAL A 100 -11.19 -14.22 12.31
CA VAL A 100 -12.14 -14.38 11.21
C VAL A 100 -11.43 -14.19 9.86
N LEU A 101 -10.61 -13.15 9.72
CA LEU A 101 -9.81 -12.90 8.53
C LEU A 101 -8.77 -14.01 8.29
N ALA A 102 -8.13 -14.51 9.35
CA ALA A 102 -7.18 -15.62 9.27
C ALA A 102 -7.85 -16.93 8.83
N ARG A 103 -9.08 -17.19 9.30
CA ARG A 103 -9.89 -18.33 8.86
C ARG A 103 -10.19 -18.25 7.36
N TRP A 104 -10.56 -17.07 6.86
CA TRP A 104 -10.78 -16.87 5.42
C TRP A 104 -9.50 -17.10 4.62
N THR A 105 -8.38 -16.50 5.03
CA THR A 105 -7.08 -16.69 4.37
C THR A 105 -6.66 -18.16 4.34
N ALA A 106 -6.88 -18.92 5.41
CA ALA A 106 -6.58 -20.34 5.45
C ALA A 106 -7.48 -21.18 4.54
N ALA A 107 -8.75 -20.79 4.36
CA ALA A 107 -9.66 -21.45 3.42
C ALA A 107 -9.22 -21.18 1.97
N HIS A 108 -8.97 -19.92 1.62
CA HIS A 108 -8.52 -19.50 0.28
C HIS A 108 -7.20 -20.17 -0.11
N ALA A 109 -6.24 -20.22 0.82
CA ALA A 109 -4.94 -20.86 0.57
C ALA A 109 -5.08 -22.34 0.17
N LYS A 110 -6.03 -23.09 0.77
CA LYS A 110 -6.32 -24.47 0.39
C LYS A 110 -6.96 -24.57 -1.00
N VAL A 111 -7.85 -23.63 -1.34
CA VAL A 111 -8.42 -23.57 -2.70
C VAL A 111 -7.33 -23.30 -3.73
N VAL A 112 -6.42 -22.37 -3.47
CA VAL A 112 -5.28 -22.08 -4.34
C VAL A 112 -4.35 -23.30 -4.46
N GLU A 113 -4.07 -24.01 -3.39
CA GLU A 113 -3.27 -25.25 -3.42
C GLU A 113 -3.92 -26.32 -4.31
N ILE A 114 -5.25 -26.50 -4.19
CA ILE A 114 -6.03 -27.40 -5.04
C ILE A 114 -5.92 -26.99 -6.51
N LEU A 115 -6.15 -25.71 -6.82
CA LEU A 115 -6.03 -25.19 -8.19
C LEU A 115 -4.61 -25.37 -8.74
N ARG A 116 -3.57 -25.20 -7.92
CA ARG A 116 -2.18 -25.47 -8.32
C ARG A 116 -2.00 -26.95 -8.67
N SER A 117 -2.58 -27.86 -7.90
CA SER A 117 -2.50 -29.31 -8.13
C SER A 117 -3.13 -29.78 -9.46
N PHE A 118 -3.97 -28.97 -10.08
CA PHE A 118 -4.60 -29.27 -11.39
C PHE A 118 -3.61 -29.16 -12.57
N GLU A 119 -2.40 -28.65 -12.35
CA GLU A 119 -1.45 -28.42 -13.43
C GLU A 119 -1.10 -29.69 -14.21
N GLY A 120 -1.23 -29.62 -15.54
CA GLY A 120 -0.89 -30.73 -16.43
C GLY A 120 -1.80 -31.95 -16.28
N ARG A 121 -2.95 -31.82 -15.59
CA ARG A 121 -3.92 -32.90 -15.38
C ARG A 121 -5.20 -32.63 -16.17
N ASP A 122 -5.84 -33.72 -16.60
CA ASP A 122 -7.23 -33.68 -17.03
C ASP A 122 -8.11 -33.67 -15.78
N VAL A 123 -8.88 -32.59 -15.58
CA VAL A 123 -9.66 -32.35 -14.36
C VAL A 123 -11.14 -32.35 -14.72
N PRO A 124 -11.99 -33.12 -14.00
CA PRO A 124 -13.42 -33.12 -14.25
C PRO A 124 -14.02 -31.72 -14.13
N LYS A 125 -14.90 -31.34 -15.08
CA LYS A 125 -15.63 -30.06 -15.05
C LYS A 125 -16.31 -29.79 -13.70
N LEU A 126 -16.83 -30.83 -13.05
CA LEU A 126 -17.44 -30.71 -11.73
C LEU A 126 -16.47 -30.16 -10.67
N ALA A 127 -15.18 -30.51 -10.73
CA ALA A 127 -14.19 -29.98 -9.81
C ALA A 127 -13.94 -28.48 -10.05
N THR A 128 -13.88 -28.04 -11.32
CA THR A 128 -13.76 -26.61 -11.64
C THR A 128 -15.03 -25.84 -11.27
N ASP A 129 -16.21 -26.42 -11.52
CA ASP A 129 -17.51 -25.83 -11.18
C ASP A 129 -17.65 -25.65 -9.65
N ILE A 130 -17.25 -26.64 -8.84
CA ILE A 130 -17.26 -26.53 -7.37
C ILE A 130 -16.37 -25.39 -6.91
N VAL A 131 -15.16 -25.22 -7.46
CA VAL A 131 -14.33 -24.07 -7.09
C VAL A 131 -15.04 -22.78 -7.44
N GLU A 132 -15.51 -22.63 -8.69
CA GLU A 132 -16.19 -21.42 -9.18
C GLU A 132 -17.38 -21.04 -8.30
N TRP A 133 -18.30 -21.98 -8.03
CA TRP A 133 -19.51 -21.74 -7.22
C TRP A 133 -19.26 -21.24 -5.80
N ASN A 134 -18.09 -21.53 -5.22
CA ASN A 134 -17.77 -21.16 -3.84
C ASN A 134 -16.73 -20.05 -3.73
N THR A 135 -16.26 -19.52 -4.87
CA THR A 135 -15.24 -18.45 -4.93
C THR A 135 -15.62 -17.40 -5.97
N SER A 136 -15.02 -17.43 -7.16
CA SER A 136 -15.19 -16.40 -8.21
C SER A 136 -16.62 -16.20 -8.69
N GLY A 137 -17.48 -17.21 -8.58
CA GLY A 137 -18.92 -17.11 -8.87
C GLY A 137 -19.78 -16.66 -7.68
N HIS A 138 -19.19 -16.48 -6.49
CA HIS A 138 -19.90 -16.16 -5.24
C HIS A 138 -19.38 -14.89 -4.54
N TYR A 139 -18.09 -14.54 -4.68
CA TYR A 139 -17.58 -13.24 -4.23
C TYR A 139 -18.42 -12.06 -4.75
N PRO A 140 -18.84 -12.02 -6.04
CA PRO A 140 -19.61 -10.91 -6.57
C PRO A 140 -20.96 -10.69 -5.89
N ASP A 141 -21.57 -11.74 -5.32
CA ASP A 141 -22.86 -11.63 -4.61
C ASP A 141 -22.77 -10.71 -3.37
N HIS A 142 -21.57 -10.51 -2.85
CA HIS A 142 -21.30 -9.71 -1.66
C HIS A 142 -20.53 -8.41 -1.94
N PHE A 143 -20.29 -8.05 -3.21
CA PHE A 143 -19.66 -6.75 -3.51
C PHE A 143 -20.49 -5.57 -3.04
N ALA A 144 -21.83 -5.67 -3.10
CA ALA A 144 -22.71 -4.66 -2.53
C ALA A 144 -22.58 -4.52 -1.00
N ASP A 145 -22.29 -5.62 -0.28
CA ASP A 145 -22.03 -5.59 1.16
C ASP A 145 -20.70 -4.88 1.47
N LEU A 146 -19.66 -5.18 0.67
CA LEU A 146 -18.36 -4.52 0.77
C LEU A 146 -18.48 -3.02 0.45
N ASP A 147 -19.17 -2.66 -0.63
CA ASP A 147 -19.40 -1.27 -0.99
C ASP A 147 -20.20 -0.55 0.10
N ALA A 148 -21.20 -1.19 0.69
CA ALA A 148 -21.97 -0.63 1.81
C ALA A 148 -21.10 -0.38 3.05
N SER A 149 -20.04 -1.18 3.26
CA SER A 149 -19.11 -0.97 4.39
C SER A 149 -18.23 0.28 4.24
N ILE A 150 -18.00 0.75 3.01
CA ILE A 150 -17.24 1.97 2.70
C ILE A 150 -18.11 3.20 2.95
N LYS A 151 -17.93 3.91 4.07
CA LYS A 151 -18.81 5.04 4.45
C LYS A 151 -18.22 6.40 4.14
N THR A 152 -16.91 6.50 4.03
CA THR A 152 -16.21 7.78 3.90
C THR A 152 -15.18 7.76 2.78
N ALA A 153 -14.75 8.95 2.34
CA ALA A 153 -13.63 9.09 1.42
C ALA A 153 -12.36 8.43 1.97
N LYS A 154 -12.14 8.53 3.28
CA LYS A 154 -11.03 7.89 3.98
C LYS A 154 -11.11 6.37 3.88
N ASP A 155 -12.28 5.76 4.12
CA ASP A 155 -12.46 4.30 3.99
C ASP A 155 -12.07 3.85 2.56
N LEU A 156 -12.51 4.61 1.55
CA LEU A 156 -12.25 4.31 0.14
C LEU A 156 -10.77 4.50 -0.22
N ALA A 157 -10.14 5.58 0.23
CA ALA A 157 -8.71 5.81 0.04
C ALA A 157 -7.86 4.73 0.73
N MET A 158 -8.29 4.24 1.91
CA MET A 158 -7.62 3.13 2.59
C MET A 158 -7.72 1.82 1.78
N ALA A 159 -8.87 1.52 1.18
CA ALA A 159 -9.04 0.35 0.32
C ALA A 159 -8.13 0.40 -0.93
N VAL A 160 -8.11 1.57 -1.60
CA VAL A 160 -7.21 1.85 -2.73
C VAL A 160 -5.74 1.63 -2.34
N ASN A 161 -5.31 2.23 -1.22
CA ASN A 161 -3.95 2.10 -0.71
C ASN A 161 -3.59 0.66 -0.32
N ALA A 162 -4.53 -0.09 0.27
CA ALA A 162 -4.31 -1.48 0.67
C ALA A 162 -3.99 -2.38 -0.52
N GLY A 163 -4.75 -2.25 -1.61
CA GLY A 163 -4.46 -2.96 -2.87
C GLY A 163 -3.17 -2.47 -3.53
N TRP A 164 -2.99 -1.15 -3.59
CA TRP A 164 -1.86 -0.49 -4.23
C TRP A 164 -0.51 -0.91 -3.65
N ILE A 165 -0.39 -0.98 -2.32
CA ILE A 165 0.86 -1.37 -1.65
C ILE A 165 1.32 -2.73 -2.15
N ASN A 166 0.44 -3.74 -2.17
CA ASN A 166 0.84 -5.08 -2.60
C ASN A 166 1.25 -5.10 -4.08
N PHE A 167 0.48 -4.43 -4.94
CA PHE A 167 0.75 -4.33 -6.37
C PHE A 167 2.11 -3.65 -6.65
N ARG A 168 2.34 -2.49 -6.04
CA ARG A 168 3.55 -1.69 -6.23
C ARG A 168 4.80 -2.38 -5.68
N LEU A 169 4.67 -3.11 -4.57
CA LEU A 169 5.76 -3.91 -4.01
C LEU A 169 6.10 -5.13 -4.87
N ALA A 170 5.10 -5.77 -5.47
CA ALA A 170 5.32 -6.85 -6.41
C ALA A 170 6.09 -6.36 -7.65
N LEU A 171 5.67 -5.25 -8.27
CA LEU A 171 6.41 -4.62 -9.38
C LEU A 171 7.85 -4.26 -9.00
N MET A 172 8.05 -3.71 -7.79
CA MET A 172 9.38 -3.35 -7.30
C MET A 172 10.29 -4.58 -7.12
N SER A 173 9.72 -5.70 -6.66
CA SER A 173 10.48 -6.94 -6.42
C SER A 173 11.09 -7.54 -7.69
N LEU A 174 10.56 -7.19 -8.86
CA LEU A 174 11.08 -7.63 -10.16
C LEU A 174 12.41 -6.93 -10.51
N GLY A 175 12.65 -5.75 -9.94
CA GLY A 175 13.73 -4.85 -10.35
C GLY A 175 13.51 -4.26 -11.75
N THR A 176 14.31 -3.26 -12.12
CA THR A 176 14.14 -2.54 -13.41
C THR A 176 14.28 -3.44 -14.63
N ALA A 177 15.18 -4.43 -14.59
CA ALA A 177 15.32 -5.41 -15.67
C ALA A 177 14.14 -6.37 -15.77
N GLY A 178 13.51 -6.72 -14.63
CA GLY A 178 12.32 -7.57 -14.62
C GLY A 178 11.10 -6.88 -15.22
N LEU A 179 11.03 -5.54 -15.19
CA LEU A 179 9.93 -4.79 -15.79
C LEU A 179 9.85 -4.94 -17.32
N ASP A 180 10.98 -5.21 -17.99
CA ASP A 180 11.00 -5.44 -19.44
C ASP A 180 10.67 -6.90 -19.83
N ALA A 181 10.51 -7.81 -18.85
CA ALA A 181 10.10 -9.18 -19.10
C ALA A 181 8.62 -9.26 -19.48
N THR A 182 8.28 -10.28 -20.27
CA THR A 182 6.93 -10.51 -20.77
C THR A 182 6.09 -11.29 -19.76
N THR A 183 4.85 -10.85 -19.56
CA THR A 183 3.82 -11.52 -18.76
C THR A 183 3.22 -12.72 -19.50
N SER A 184 2.37 -13.51 -18.84
CA SER A 184 1.69 -14.64 -19.48
C SER A 184 0.72 -14.22 -20.59
N THR A 185 0.27 -12.96 -20.61
CA THR A 185 -0.65 -12.41 -21.62
C THR A 185 0.08 -11.71 -22.78
N GLY A 186 1.42 -11.69 -22.76
CA GLY A 186 2.23 -11.12 -23.85
C GLY A 186 2.59 -9.64 -23.69
N TRP A 187 2.18 -9.00 -22.59
CA TRP A 187 2.58 -7.63 -22.26
C TRP A 187 3.94 -7.61 -21.57
N THR A 188 4.59 -6.46 -21.47
CA THR A 188 5.71 -6.32 -20.51
C THR A 188 5.16 -5.90 -19.14
N TYR A 189 5.84 -6.23 -18.04
CA TYR A 189 5.44 -5.73 -16.71
C TYR A 189 5.46 -4.19 -16.63
N LYS A 190 6.31 -3.54 -17.43
CA LYS A 190 6.30 -2.09 -17.65
C LYS A 190 5.03 -1.62 -18.36
N ALA A 191 4.57 -2.32 -19.40
CA ALA A 191 3.31 -2.01 -20.08
C ALA A 191 2.10 -2.20 -19.15
N LEU A 192 2.09 -3.27 -18.34
CA LEU A 192 1.08 -3.51 -17.31
C LEU A 192 1.03 -2.36 -16.30
N ALA A 193 2.19 -1.92 -15.78
CA ALA A 193 2.27 -0.78 -14.88
C ALA A 193 1.74 0.52 -15.52
N GLN A 194 2.13 0.82 -16.76
CA GLN A 194 1.64 2.02 -17.46
C GLN A 194 0.14 1.97 -17.75
N HIS A 195 -0.40 0.79 -18.04
CA HIS A 195 -1.83 0.54 -18.21
C HIS A 195 -2.60 0.89 -16.94
N VAL A 196 -2.19 0.36 -15.79
CA VAL A 196 -2.80 0.71 -14.50
C VAL A 196 -2.72 2.21 -14.24
N ALA A 197 -1.57 2.85 -14.49
CA ALA A 197 -1.41 4.29 -14.32
C ALA A 197 -2.40 5.10 -15.18
N GLY A 198 -2.65 4.65 -16.41
CA GLY A 198 -3.61 5.28 -17.31
C GLY A 198 -5.03 5.24 -16.76
N TRP A 199 -5.47 4.09 -16.24
CA TRP A 199 -6.81 3.93 -15.67
C TRP A 199 -6.98 4.74 -14.38
N GLU A 200 -5.98 4.80 -13.51
CA GLU A 200 -6.02 5.68 -12.34
C GLU A 200 -6.12 7.16 -12.69
N ASP A 201 -5.36 7.62 -13.70
CA ASP A 201 -5.42 9.02 -14.17
C ASP A 201 -6.79 9.34 -14.79
N LEU A 202 -7.39 8.38 -15.50
CA LEU A 202 -8.74 8.52 -16.04
C LEU A 202 -9.79 8.55 -14.93
N ALA A 203 -9.68 7.69 -13.92
CA ALA A 203 -10.54 7.69 -12.74
C ALA A 203 -10.45 9.04 -12.01
N ALA A 204 -9.23 9.53 -11.72
CA ALA A 204 -9.02 10.82 -11.09
C ALA A 204 -9.71 11.97 -11.85
N LYS A 205 -9.59 12.00 -13.18
CA LYS A 205 -10.29 12.99 -14.03
C LYS A 205 -11.80 12.89 -13.92
N ARG A 206 -12.35 11.68 -13.93
CA ARG A 206 -13.80 11.43 -13.81
C ARG A 206 -14.33 11.83 -12.44
N LEU A 207 -13.58 11.58 -11.38
CA LEU A 207 -13.91 12.01 -10.02
C LEU A 207 -13.84 13.53 -9.86
N SER A 208 -12.82 14.18 -10.43
CA SER A 208 -12.73 15.64 -10.45
C SER A 208 -13.95 16.26 -11.17
N GLY A 209 -14.36 15.66 -12.30
CA GLY A 209 -15.57 16.07 -13.03
C GLY A 209 -16.83 15.92 -12.18
N LEU A 210 -17.04 14.75 -11.56
CA LEU A 210 -18.14 14.54 -10.61
C LEU A 210 -18.16 15.60 -9.50
N ARG A 211 -16.99 15.89 -8.92
CA ARG A 211 -16.86 16.86 -7.82
C ARG A 211 -17.22 18.28 -8.25
N GLU A 212 -16.84 18.67 -9.47
CA GLU A 212 -17.01 20.03 -9.98
C GLU A 212 -18.38 20.28 -10.60
N THR A 213 -18.96 19.30 -11.28
CA THR A 213 -20.19 19.47 -12.07
C THR A 213 -21.38 18.65 -11.55
N GLY A 214 -21.12 17.63 -10.72
CA GLY A 214 -22.12 16.63 -10.33
C GLY A 214 -22.44 15.60 -11.41
N GLU A 215 -21.72 15.60 -12.54
CA GLU A 215 -21.99 14.70 -13.67
C GLU A 215 -21.28 13.34 -13.54
N PHE A 216 -22.00 12.27 -13.82
CA PHE A 216 -21.48 10.89 -13.82
C PHE A 216 -20.99 10.50 -15.23
N ALA A 217 -19.79 10.96 -15.60
CA ALA A 217 -19.29 10.82 -16.96
C ALA A 217 -18.82 9.39 -17.31
N PRO A 218 -19.18 8.85 -18.50
CA PRO A 218 -18.58 7.60 -18.98
C PRO A 218 -17.07 7.77 -19.19
N SER A 219 -16.33 6.66 -19.35
CA SER A 219 -14.87 6.69 -19.58
C SER A 219 -14.47 7.44 -20.86
N GLY A 220 -15.36 7.49 -21.86
CA GLY A 220 -15.10 8.18 -23.13
C GLY A 220 -14.08 7.48 -24.04
N VAL A 221 -13.56 6.32 -23.62
CA VAL A 221 -12.55 5.52 -24.34
C VAL A 221 -13.03 4.09 -24.50
N THR A 222 -12.57 3.41 -25.54
CA THR A 222 -12.70 1.95 -25.63
C THR A 222 -11.54 1.29 -24.92
N THR A 223 -11.80 0.22 -24.16
CA THR A 223 -10.79 -0.49 -23.36
C THR A 223 -9.59 -0.90 -24.23
N ASP A 224 -9.83 -1.53 -25.39
CA ASP A 224 -8.75 -2.01 -26.26
C ASP A 224 -7.86 -0.88 -26.79
N ALA A 225 -8.45 0.23 -27.22
CA ALA A 225 -7.68 1.34 -27.77
C ALA A 225 -6.86 2.05 -26.68
N PHE A 226 -7.46 2.23 -25.50
CA PHE A 226 -6.80 2.84 -24.37
C PHE A 226 -5.63 1.97 -23.85
N ASN A 227 -5.87 0.67 -23.70
CA ASN A 227 -4.84 -0.29 -23.28
C ASN A 227 -3.67 -0.33 -24.29
N ALA A 228 -3.97 -0.33 -25.59
CA ALA A 228 -2.95 -0.30 -26.64
C ALA A 228 -2.11 1.00 -26.60
N GLU A 229 -2.75 2.14 -26.34
CA GLU A 229 -2.04 3.42 -26.16
C GLU A 229 -1.10 3.36 -24.95
N MET A 230 -1.56 2.85 -23.80
CA MET A 230 -0.73 2.74 -22.60
C MET A 230 0.45 1.79 -22.81
N ALA A 231 0.24 0.65 -23.46
CA ALA A 231 1.31 -0.27 -23.80
C ALA A 231 2.34 0.37 -24.75
N GLN A 232 1.88 1.14 -25.74
CA GLN A 232 2.76 1.89 -26.64
C GLN A 232 3.56 2.97 -25.89
N ARG A 233 2.91 3.74 -25.01
CA ARG A 233 3.55 4.76 -24.17
C ARG A 233 4.64 4.15 -23.28
N ALA A 234 4.39 2.97 -22.73
CA ALA A 234 5.36 2.26 -21.91
C ALA A 234 6.61 1.85 -22.71
N SER A 235 6.44 1.41 -23.96
CA SER A 235 7.52 0.88 -24.80
C SER A 235 8.66 1.88 -25.02
N ALA A 236 8.36 3.18 -25.02
CA ALA A 236 9.32 4.26 -25.25
C ALA A 236 10.03 4.76 -23.98
N ARG A 237 9.66 4.25 -22.80
CA ARG A 237 10.09 4.78 -21.49
C ARG A 237 10.95 3.80 -20.72
N ALA A 238 11.80 4.33 -19.85
CA ALA A 238 12.53 3.51 -18.89
C ALA A 238 11.59 2.99 -17.79
N GLY A 239 11.83 1.78 -17.28
CA GLY A 239 10.99 1.21 -16.22
C GLY A 239 10.85 2.11 -14.98
N VAL A 240 11.91 2.84 -14.62
CA VAL A 240 11.87 3.81 -13.51
C VAL A 240 10.94 5.00 -13.78
N GLU A 241 10.83 5.45 -15.02
CA GLU A 241 9.93 6.55 -15.39
C GLU A 241 8.47 6.09 -15.39
N VAL A 242 8.22 4.84 -15.80
CA VAL A 242 6.88 4.25 -15.76
C VAL A 242 6.41 4.05 -14.33
N LEU A 243 7.28 3.55 -13.44
CA LEU A 243 6.95 3.44 -12.02
C LEU A 243 6.70 4.81 -11.38
N ALA A 244 7.48 5.84 -11.74
CA ALA A 244 7.25 7.19 -11.24
C ALA A 244 5.94 7.81 -11.75
N ASP A 245 5.54 7.52 -13.00
CA ASP A 245 4.24 7.93 -13.54
C ASP A 245 3.11 7.27 -12.78
N LEU A 246 3.21 5.96 -12.57
CA LEU A 246 2.24 5.19 -11.81
C LEU A 246 2.12 5.70 -10.37
N ASP A 247 3.24 5.97 -9.69
CA ASP A 247 3.22 6.56 -8.34
C ASP A 247 2.51 7.93 -8.34
N ALA A 248 2.75 8.76 -9.37
CA ALA A 248 2.13 10.07 -9.49
C ALA A 248 0.63 10.03 -9.83
N THR A 249 0.18 9.09 -10.67
CA THR A 249 -1.25 8.90 -10.97
C THR A 249 -1.99 8.38 -9.75
N HIS A 250 -1.36 7.49 -8.99
CA HIS A 250 -1.91 6.98 -7.75
C HIS A 250 -2.13 8.11 -6.73
N THR A 251 -1.11 8.95 -6.50
CA THR A 251 -1.24 10.12 -5.61
C THR A 251 -2.37 11.04 -6.05
N LYS A 252 -2.51 11.31 -7.36
CA LYS A 252 -3.61 12.13 -7.88
C LYS A 252 -4.98 11.50 -7.63
N LEU A 253 -5.11 10.19 -7.85
CA LEU A 253 -6.35 9.46 -7.61
C LEU A 253 -6.75 9.57 -6.13
N VAL A 254 -5.83 9.24 -5.21
CA VAL A 254 -6.08 9.34 -3.76
C VAL A 254 -6.49 10.76 -3.37
N ALA A 255 -5.80 11.79 -3.86
CA ALA A 255 -6.13 13.18 -3.58
C ALA A 255 -7.51 13.60 -4.11
N GLU A 256 -7.99 13.06 -5.24
CA GLU A 256 -9.36 13.31 -5.70
C GLU A 256 -10.39 12.54 -4.86
N ILE A 257 -10.08 11.31 -4.42
CA ILE A 257 -10.94 10.53 -3.54
C ILE A 257 -11.17 11.25 -2.22
N GLU A 258 -10.11 11.75 -1.59
CA GLU A 258 -10.15 12.44 -0.29
C GLU A 258 -11.02 13.71 -0.31
N ARG A 259 -11.24 14.28 -1.49
CA ARG A 259 -12.11 15.46 -1.69
C ARG A 259 -13.58 15.12 -1.96
N LEU A 260 -13.96 13.84 -2.00
CA LEU A 260 -15.35 13.44 -2.17
C LEU A 260 -16.14 13.55 -0.86
N THR A 261 -17.37 14.05 -0.96
CA THR A 261 -18.33 14.03 0.14
C THR A 261 -18.97 12.65 0.29
N PRO A 262 -19.45 12.27 1.49
CA PRO A 262 -20.23 11.03 1.68
C PRO A 262 -21.43 10.92 0.72
N GLU A 263 -22.09 12.04 0.42
CA GLU A 263 -23.21 12.09 -0.53
C GLU A 263 -22.76 11.75 -1.95
N GLN A 264 -21.63 12.31 -2.42
CA GLN A 264 -21.07 12.02 -3.74
C GLN A 264 -20.62 10.55 -3.87
N ILE A 265 -20.05 9.99 -2.80
CA ILE A 265 -19.65 8.57 -2.76
C ILE A 265 -20.85 7.64 -2.96
N ARG A 266 -22.01 8.00 -2.41
CA ARG A 266 -23.24 7.19 -2.45
C ARG A 266 -24.16 7.51 -3.63
N ALA A 267 -23.94 8.63 -4.33
CA ALA A 267 -24.79 9.04 -5.42
C ALA A 267 -24.76 8.05 -6.60
N ASN A 268 -25.87 8.02 -7.36
CA ASN A 268 -26.02 7.19 -8.55
C ASN A 268 -25.63 5.72 -8.32
N ASP A 269 -26.23 5.11 -7.30
CA ASP A 269 -26.01 3.71 -6.91
C ASP A 269 -24.53 3.38 -6.65
N GLY A 270 -23.80 4.30 -6.00
CA GLY A 270 -22.39 4.09 -5.64
C GLY A 270 -21.43 4.21 -6.83
N TRP A 271 -21.78 4.98 -7.86
CA TRP A 271 -20.98 5.14 -9.08
C TRP A 271 -19.51 5.48 -8.80
N ALA A 272 -19.23 6.35 -7.83
CA ALA A 272 -17.85 6.71 -7.48
C ALA A 272 -17.06 5.51 -6.97
N ILE A 273 -17.68 4.68 -6.10
CA ILE A 273 -17.08 3.43 -5.60
C ILE A 273 -16.80 2.49 -6.78
N ALA A 274 -17.76 2.31 -7.69
CA ALA A 274 -17.60 1.43 -8.84
C ALA A 274 -16.46 1.87 -9.77
N VAL A 275 -16.34 3.17 -10.04
CA VAL A 275 -15.22 3.73 -10.83
C VAL A 275 -13.88 3.50 -10.13
N ILE A 276 -13.82 3.82 -8.84
CA ILE A 276 -12.57 3.67 -8.07
C ILE A 276 -12.18 2.19 -7.98
N ALA A 277 -13.11 1.29 -7.66
CA ALA A 277 -12.85 -0.14 -7.61
C ALA A 277 -12.34 -0.68 -8.96
N GLY A 278 -13.05 -0.35 -10.04
CA GLY A 278 -12.76 -0.84 -11.39
C GLY A 278 -11.47 -0.28 -11.99
N ASP A 279 -11.01 0.89 -11.56
CA ASP A 279 -9.81 1.54 -12.09
C ASP A 279 -8.61 1.51 -11.10
N SER A 280 -8.77 0.94 -9.89
CA SER A 280 -7.71 0.83 -8.86
C SER A 280 -7.66 -0.54 -8.14
N TYR A 281 -8.12 -0.67 -6.89
CA TYR A 281 -7.90 -1.89 -6.08
C TYR A 281 -8.51 -3.17 -6.67
N GLY A 282 -9.65 -3.08 -7.37
CA GLY A 282 -10.19 -4.19 -8.15
C GLY A 282 -9.33 -4.49 -9.37
N HIS A 283 -8.89 -3.45 -10.07
CA HIS A 283 -8.01 -3.59 -11.24
C HIS A 283 -6.61 -4.16 -10.92
N TYR A 284 -6.01 -3.76 -9.79
CA TYR A 284 -4.76 -4.38 -9.33
C TYR A 284 -4.96 -5.87 -9.04
N ALA A 285 -6.14 -6.23 -8.51
CA ALA A 285 -6.49 -7.61 -8.21
C ALA A 285 -6.69 -8.44 -9.48
N GLU A 286 -7.22 -7.88 -10.57
CA GLU A 286 -7.28 -8.53 -11.89
C GLU A 286 -5.90 -8.97 -12.39
N HIS A 287 -4.88 -8.14 -12.15
CA HIS A 287 -3.49 -8.43 -12.54
C HIS A 287 -2.69 -9.18 -11.47
N HIS A 288 -3.30 -9.54 -10.34
CA HIS A 288 -2.58 -10.13 -9.21
C HIS A 288 -1.87 -11.43 -9.60
N THR A 289 -2.58 -12.43 -10.12
CA THR A 289 -1.98 -13.73 -10.47
C THR A 289 -0.88 -13.59 -11.53
N GLU A 290 -1.09 -12.75 -12.54
CA GLU A 290 -0.12 -12.49 -13.62
C GLU A 290 1.16 -11.81 -13.09
N LEU A 291 1.02 -10.84 -12.20
CA LEU A 291 2.12 -10.11 -11.60
C LEU A 291 2.88 -10.97 -10.58
N PHE A 292 2.15 -11.63 -9.68
CA PHE A 292 2.73 -12.41 -8.60
C PHE A 292 3.42 -13.69 -9.07
N ALA A 293 3.09 -14.19 -10.26
CA ALA A 293 3.83 -15.28 -10.89
C ALA A 293 5.31 -14.95 -11.17
N ALA A 294 5.67 -13.67 -11.31
CA ALA A 294 7.07 -13.24 -11.52
C ALA A 294 7.78 -12.78 -10.25
N VAL A 295 7.07 -12.69 -9.12
CA VAL A 295 7.69 -12.34 -7.83
C VAL A 295 8.70 -13.43 -7.45
N PRO A 296 9.93 -13.06 -7.02
CA PRO A 296 10.93 -14.05 -6.62
C PRO A 296 10.53 -14.68 -5.28
N THR A 297 9.83 -15.82 -5.31
CA THR A 297 9.35 -16.48 -4.08
C THR A 297 10.33 -17.47 -3.49
N ARG A 298 11.34 -17.92 -4.24
CA ARG A 298 12.30 -18.92 -3.72
C ARG A 298 13.48 -18.28 -2.99
N PRO A 299 13.99 -18.88 -1.91
CA PRO A 299 15.17 -18.36 -1.22
C PRO A 299 16.36 -18.07 -2.15
N ALA A 300 16.62 -18.96 -3.11
CA ALA A 300 17.69 -18.77 -4.09
C ALA A 300 17.48 -17.53 -4.99
N GLN A 301 16.24 -17.29 -5.44
CA GLN A 301 15.87 -16.12 -6.24
C GLN A 301 15.97 -14.83 -5.42
N LEU A 302 15.49 -14.86 -4.17
CA LEU A 302 15.61 -13.73 -3.24
C LEU A 302 17.07 -13.37 -2.98
N LEU A 303 17.93 -14.36 -2.69
CA LEU A 303 19.36 -14.15 -2.49
C LEU A 303 20.04 -13.57 -3.72
N GLU A 304 19.61 -13.96 -4.93
CA GLU A 304 20.08 -13.33 -6.16
C GLU A 304 19.70 -11.85 -6.23
N ARG A 305 18.44 -11.50 -6.00
CA ARG A 305 17.96 -10.10 -5.98
C ARG A 305 18.67 -9.26 -4.90
N MET A 306 18.85 -9.80 -3.71
CA MET A 306 19.59 -9.15 -2.64
C MET A 306 21.04 -8.85 -3.09
N ARG A 307 21.71 -9.80 -3.75
CA ARG A 307 23.07 -9.60 -4.28
C ARG A 307 23.11 -8.55 -5.40
N GLU A 308 22.12 -8.54 -6.28
CA GLU A 308 21.99 -7.55 -7.37
C GLU A 308 21.87 -6.12 -6.84
N GLY A 309 21.08 -5.91 -5.78
CA GLY A 309 20.94 -4.60 -5.13
C GLY A 309 22.15 -4.23 -4.27
N TRP A 310 22.66 -5.16 -3.48
CA TRP A 310 23.74 -4.91 -2.52
C TRP A 310 25.08 -4.58 -3.18
N ARG A 311 25.45 -5.28 -4.25
CA ARG A 311 26.78 -5.13 -4.89
C ARG A 311 27.02 -3.71 -5.43
N PRO A 312 26.13 -3.10 -6.25
CA PRO A 312 26.27 -1.72 -6.68
C PRO A 312 26.31 -0.73 -5.52
N PHE A 313 25.41 -0.88 -4.55
CA PHE A 313 25.35 -0.04 -3.36
C PHE A 313 26.66 -0.07 -2.58
N ARG A 314 27.17 -1.26 -2.25
CA ARG A 314 28.44 -1.38 -1.50
C ARG A 314 29.63 -0.83 -2.28
N ARG A 315 29.68 -1.03 -3.61
CA ARG A 315 30.71 -0.42 -4.47
C ARG A 315 30.65 1.10 -4.45
N ALA A 316 29.44 1.69 -4.48
CA ALA A 316 29.26 3.13 -4.37
C ALA A 316 29.75 3.64 -3.02
N LEU A 317 29.35 2.98 -1.92
CA LEU A 317 29.80 3.32 -0.57
C LEU A 317 31.34 3.26 -0.42
N SER A 318 31.98 2.23 -0.99
CA SER A 318 33.45 2.13 -0.99
C SER A 318 34.14 3.24 -1.78
N ARG A 319 33.52 3.75 -2.86
CA ARG A 319 34.06 4.89 -3.63
C ARG A 319 33.92 6.22 -2.90
N VAL A 320 32.81 6.41 -2.18
CA VAL A 320 32.59 7.58 -1.33
C VAL A 320 33.62 7.62 -0.20
N GLY A 321 33.90 6.46 0.42
CA GLY A 321 34.83 6.35 1.54
C GLY A 321 34.24 6.89 2.84
N LEU A 322 34.98 6.76 3.95
CA LEU A 322 34.44 7.00 5.29
C LEU A 322 34.33 8.48 5.68
N ARG A 323 35.23 9.34 5.19
CA ARG A 323 35.27 10.76 5.58
C ARG A 323 34.00 11.52 5.15
N PRO A 324 33.51 11.39 3.90
CA PRO A 324 32.33 12.13 3.46
C PRO A 324 31.03 11.68 4.14
N LEU A 325 31.00 10.55 4.84
CA LEU A 325 29.80 10.07 5.52
C LEU A 325 29.37 10.98 6.69
N SER A 326 30.25 11.84 7.18
CA SER A 326 29.86 12.84 8.19
C SER A 326 29.20 14.08 7.59
N ASN A 327 29.22 14.22 6.26
CA ASN A 327 28.54 15.32 5.58
C ASN A 327 27.07 14.96 5.39
N LYS A 328 26.21 16.00 5.36
CA LYS A 328 24.82 15.88 4.93
C LYS A 328 24.78 15.58 3.40
N THR A 329 23.86 14.70 2.99
CA THR A 329 23.65 14.10 1.62
C THR A 329 23.06 14.98 0.48
N THR A 330 21.79 14.81 0.02
CA THR A 330 20.87 15.90 -0.41
C THR A 330 19.49 15.82 0.29
N ALA A 331 19.29 14.91 1.26
CA ALA A 331 18.11 14.67 2.09
C ALA A 331 18.28 14.88 3.63
N GLY A 332 19.17 15.76 4.08
CA GLY A 332 19.25 16.37 5.41
C GLY A 332 20.11 15.59 6.37
N TRP A 333 20.25 14.30 6.07
CA TRP A 333 20.91 13.34 6.93
C TRP A 333 22.39 13.25 6.60
N THR A 334 23.20 12.99 7.62
CA THR A 334 24.57 12.58 7.38
C THR A 334 24.57 11.22 6.66
N GLY A 335 25.61 10.94 5.86
CA GLY A 335 25.80 9.60 5.32
C GLY A 335 25.82 8.53 6.43
N LYS A 336 26.35 8.83 7.62
CA LYS A 336 26.27 7.96 8.80
C LYS A 336 24.84 7.71 9.28
N ALA A 337 24.01 8.74 9.32
CA ALA A 337 22.60 8.62 9.71
C ALA A 337 21.83 7.74 8.71
N LEU A 338 22.02 7.96 7.41
CA LEU A 338 21.40 7.13 6.37
C LEU A 338 21.81 5.66 6.48
N LEU A 339 23.10 5.37 6.65
CA LEU A 339 23.58 4.00 6.78
C LEU A 339 23.16 3.35 8.10
N SER A 340 23.05 4.13 9.19
CA SER A 340 22.55 3.63 10.48
C SER A 340 21.06 3.30 10.40
N HIS A 341 20.27 4.13 9.73
CA HIS A 341 18.87 3.85 9.41
C HIS A 341 18.74 2.54 8.63
N LEU A 342 19.51 2.36 7.55
CA LEU A 342 19.50 1.11 6.78
C LEU A 342 19.90 -0.11 7.63
N ALA A 343 20.91 0.03 8.47
CA ALA A 343 21.36 -1.04 9.35
C ALA A 343 20.26 -1.45 10.35
N PHE A 344 19.63 -0.48 11.00
CA PHE A 344 18.52 -0.72 11.92
C PHE A 344 17.35 -1.43 11.22
N TRP A 345 16.96 -1.01 10.02
CA TRP A 345 15.84 -1.65 9.32
C TRP A 345 16.16 -3.06 8.83
N LEU A 346 17.42 -3.35 8.48
CA LEU A 346 17.85 -4.72 8.21
C LEU A 346 17.82 -5.59 9.47
N GLU A 347 18.22 -5.06 10.62
CA GLU A 347 18.11 -5.75 11.92
C GLU A 347 16.64 -6.00 12.29
N ALA A 348 15.80 -4.97 12.21
CA ALA A 348 14.37 -5.07 12.50
C ALA A 348 13.65 -6.02 11.54
N LEU A 349 14.10 -6.13 10.29
CA LEU A 349 13.57 -7.11 9.34
C LEU A 349 13.77 -8.53 9.86
N VAL A 350 14.96 -8.85 10.40
CA VAL A 350 15.22 -10.17 10.99
C VAL A 350 14.24 -10.48 12.12
N ASP A 351 13.94 -9.50 12.98
CA ASP A 351 12.97 -9.65 14.06
C ASP A 351 11.53 -9.86 13.55
N MET A 352 11.18 -9.22 12.43
CA MET A 352 9.83 -9.28 11.84
C MET A 352 9.63 -10.49 10.92
N LEU A 353 10.70 -11.15 10.48
CA LEU A 353 10.62 -12.25 9.51
C LEU A 353 9.73 -13.41 9.98
N PRO A 354 9.77 -13.89 11.24
CA PRO A 354 8.89 -14.98 11.68
C PRO A 354 7.40 -14.67 11.51
N GLU A 355 6.98 -13.44 11.84
CA GLU A 355 5.60 -12.98 11.66
C GLU A 355 5.25 -12.91 10.17
N ARG A 356 6.14 -12.34 9.35
CA ARG A 356 5.95 -12.15 7.92
C ARG A 356 5.91 -13.45 7.12
N LEU A 357 6.71 -14.44 7.54
CA LEU A 357 6.69 -15.81 7.01
C LEU A 357 5.38 -16.52 7.35
N ALA A 358 4.81 -16.23 8.51
CA ALA A 358 3.50 -16.73 8.92
C ALA A 358 2.32 -15.91 8.36
N GLY A 359 2.57 -15.04 7.37
CA GLY A 359 1.53 -14.23 6.73
C GLY A 359 0.99 -13.08 7.55
N ARG A 360 1.69 -12.66 8.61
CA ARG A 360 1.30 -11.52 9.46
C ARG A 360 2.24 -10.33 9.24
N ARG A 361 1.72 -9.11 9.36
CA ARG A 361 2.55 -7.89 9.22
C ARG A 361 3.57 -7.72 10.35
N GLY A 362 3.31 -8.33 11.51
CA GLY A 362 4.09 -8.15 12.75
C GLY A 362 3.66 -6.89 13.51
N PRO A 363 4.27 -6.60 14.67
CA PRO A 363 3.92 -5.44 15.48
C PRO A 363 4.21 -4.13 14.74
N ILE A 364 3.28 -3.18 14.83
CA ILE A 364 3.45 -1.83 14.28
C ILE A 364 4.48 -1.10 15.16
N ARG A 365 5.57 -0.67 14.54
CA ARG A 365 6.61 0.15 15.18
C ARG A 365 6.35 1.62 14.86
N ASN A 366 6.69 2.51 15.80
CA ASN A 366 6.75 3.94 15.49
C ASN A 366 8.01 4.20 14.66
N ASN A 367 7.88 4.07 13.34
CA ASN A 367 9.00 4.17 12.41
C ASN A 367 9.74 5.51 12.52
N GLN A 368 9.01 6.60 12.80
CA GLN A 368 9.62 7.93 12.93
C GLN A 368 10.47 8.02 14.19
N ALA A 369 9.93 7.60 15.34
CA ALA A 369 10.68 7.59 16.59
C ALA A 369 11.95 6.73 16.50
N GLU A 370 11.90 5.58 15.82
CA GLU A 370 13.09 4.75 15.59
C GLU A 370 14.08 5.41 14.64
N ASN A 371 13.61 6.06 13.57
CA ASN A 371 14.46 6.82 12.67
C ASN A 371 15.16 7.98 13.40
N ASP A 372 14.42 8.78 14.18
CA ASP A 372 14.96 9.92 14.94
C ASP A 372 16.02 9.45 15.94
N ARG A 373 15.75 8.34 16.63
CA ARG A 373 16.71 7.72 17.53
C ARG A 373 17.98 7.28 16.81
N GLU A 374 17.86 6.65 15.64
CA GLU A 374 19.01 6.21 14.86
C GLU A 374 19.81 7.37 14.27
N ILE A 375 19.15 8.44 13.83
CA ILE A 375 19.78 9.67 13.37
C ILE A 375 20.59 10.28 14.51
N ALA A 376 19.97 10.50 15.68
CA ALA A 376 20.63 11.07 16.85
C ALA A 376 21.83 10.23 17.30
N ALA A 377 21.72 8.90 17.24
CA ALA A 377 22.80 8.00 17.63
C ALA A 377 23.93 7.92 16.59
N ALA A 378 23.64 8.10 15.29
CA ALA A 378 24.62 7.99 14.21
C ALA A 378 25.70 9.06 14.27
N ASP A 379 25.39 10.25 14.76
CA ASP A 379 26.35 11.35 14.86
C ASP A 379 27.48 11.06 15.85
N ALA A 380 27.18 10.36 16.94
CA ALA A 380 28.16 9.92 17.93
C ALA A 380 28.97 8.68 17.48
N ARG A 381 28.46 7.89 16.53
CA ARG A 381 29.13 6.67 16.05
C ARG A 381 30.24 6.99 15.04
N PRO A 382 31.43 6.35 15.15
CA PRO A 382 32.43 6.41 14.09
C PRO A 382 31.91 5.83 12.77
N ALA A 383 32.28 6.45 11.65
CA ALA A 383 31.82 6.03 10.32
C ALA A 383 32.15 4.56 9.99
N HIS A 384 33.29 4.05 10.46
CA HIS A 384 33.67 2.65 10.24
C HIS A 384 32.76 1.67 11.00
N ASP A 385 32.30 2.03 12.20
CA ASP A 385 31.37 1.21 12.99
C ASP A 385 29.99 1.18 12.36
N VAL A 386 29.52 2.32 11.82
CA VAL A 386 28.25 2.39 11.09
C VAL A 386 28.28 1.47 9.86
N VAL A 387 29.35 1.53 9.06
CA VAL A 387 29.50 0.66 7.88
C VAL A 387 29.59 -0.81 8.29
N LYS A 388 30.34 -1.12 9.36
CA LYS A 388 30.44 -2.49 9.88
C LYS A 388 29.06 -3.01 10.34
N ARG A 389 28.30 -2.23 11.11
CA ARG A 389 26.94 -2.59 11.54
C ARG A 389 26.05 -2.89 10.34
N LEU A 390 26.08 -2.04 9.32
CA LEU A 390 25.32 -2.22 8.09
C LEU A 390 25.70 -3.53 7.37
N ASP A 391 26.99 -3.83 7.23
CA ASP A 391 27.45 -5.07 6.60
C ASP A 391 27.06 -6.32 7.43
N ASP A 392 27.14 -6.24 8.76
CA ASP A 392 26.73 -7.32 9.67
C ASP A 392 25.22 -7.55 9.63
N ALA A 393 24.42 -6.47 9.62
CA ALA A 393 22.97 -6.53 9.50
C ALA A 393 22.55 -7.18 8.17
N TYR A 394 23.13 -6.74 7.04
CA TYR A 394 22.89 -7.36 5.73
C TYR A 394 23.27 -8.85 5.72
N ARG A 395 24.44 -9.21 6.28
CA ARG A 395 24.86 -10.60 6.40
C ARG A 395 23.86 -11.43 7.19
N LYS A 396 23.32 -10.87 8.27
CA LYS A 396 22.31 -11.55 9.08
C LYS A 396 21.03 -11.84 8.29
N VAL A 397 20.55 -10.88 7.49
CA VAL A 397 19.41 -11.10 6.61
C VAL A 397 19.71 -12.19 5.58
N VAL A 398 20.90 -12.18 4.96
CA VAL A 398 21.35 -13.22 4.02
C VAL A 398 21.38 -14.61 4.68
N GLU A 399 21.93 -14.72 5.89
CA GLU A 399 21.96 -15.96 6.67
C GLU A 399 20.54 -16.46 6.96
N THR A 400 19.64 -15.57 7.38
CA THR A 400 18.23 -15.93 7.66
C THR A 400 17.53 -16.43 6.40
N VAL A 401 17.66 -15.74 5.27
CA VAL A 401 17.05 -16.17 4.00
C VAL A 401 17.67 -17.48 3.50
N SER A 402 18.99 -17.67 3.67
CA SER A 402 19.68 -18.91 3.28
C SER A 402 19.27 -20.11 4.12
N ALA A 403 18.78 -19.89 5.34
CA ALA A 403 18.31 -20.94 6.24
C ALA A 403 16.85 -21.35 5.99
N LEU A 404 16.12 -20.65 5.11
CA LEU A 404 14.76 -21.02 4.73
C LEU A 404 14.76 -22.32 3.89
N PRO A 405 13.67 -23.12 3.94
CA PRO A 405 13.55 -24.32 3.12
C PRO A 405 13.70 -23.95 1.62
N PRO A 406 14.65 -24.56 0.89
CA PRO A 406 14.98 -24.12 -0.47
C PRO A 406 13.86 -24.36 -1.48
N ASP A 407 13.01 -25.35 -1.21
CA ASP A 407 11.94 -25.81 -2.10
C ASP A 407 10.55 -25.28 -1.71
N GLU A 408 10.47 -24.38 -0.73
CA GLU A 408 9.22 -23.74 -0.32
C GLU A 408 9.15 -22.29 -0.82
N ASP A 409 7.94 -21.84 -1.15
CA ASP A 409 7.69 -20.43 -1.47
C ASP A 409 7.76 -19.60 -0.18
N VAL A 410 8.55 -18.53 -0.20
CA VAL A 410 8.58 -17.52 0.85
C VAL A 410 7.32 -16.67 0.75
N HIS A 411 6.65 -16.48 1.89
CA HIS A 411 5.43 -15.67 1.93
C HIS A 411 5.68 -14.22 1.48
N PHE A 412 4.74 -13.64 0.71
CA PHE A 412 4.92 -12.33 0.09
C PHE A 412 5.22 -11.20 1.09
N PHE A 413 4.62 -11.20 2.28
CA PHE A 413 4.97 -10.20 3.31
C PHE A 413 6.43 -10.23 3.75
N ALA A 414 7.10 -11.40 3.69
CA ALA A 414 8.54 -11.48 3.94
C ALA A 414 9.34 -10.91 2.75
N ILE A 415 8.88 -11.15 1.52
CA ILE A 415 9.47 -10.60 0.29
C ILE A 415 9.34 -9.07 0.23
N ALA A 416 8.14 -8.55 0.45
CA ALA A 416 7.84 -7.13 0.57
C ALA A 416 8.74 -6.46 1.62
N GLY A 417 8.95 -7.14 2.75
CA GLY A 417 9.86 -6.70 3.79
C GLY A 417 11.32 -6.54 3.37
N LEU A 418 11.78 -7.39 2.44
CA LEU A 418 13.11 -7.34 1.84
C LEU A 418 13.23 -6.25 0.76
N ALA A 419 12.11 -5.79 0.21
CA ALA A 419 12.07 -4.90 -0.95
C ALA A 419 11.98 -3.39 -0.61
N VAL A 420 11.59 -2.99 0.62
CA VAL A 420 11.17 -1.59 0.92
C VAL A 420 12.22 -0.76 1.67
N ARG A 421 12.66 0.37 1.06
CA ARG A 421 12.43 1.79 1.49
C ARG A 421 13.44 2.77 0.87
N SER A 422 13.00 3.57 -0.12
CA SER A 422 13.51 4.94 -0.39
C SER A 422 12.71 5.65 -1.51
N LEU A 423 12.15 6.84 -1.18
CA LEU A 423 11.64 7.95 -2.06
C LEU A 423 10.18 7.87 -2.61
N ALA A 424 9.21 8.60 -2.01
CA ALA A 424 7.91 8.98 -2.62
C ALA A 424 7.30 10.26 -1.97
N ALA A 425 6.43 10.99 -2.69
CA ALA A 425 5.73 12.22 -2.25
C ALA A 425 4.47 11.94 -1.40
N THR A 426 3.96 12.94 -0.66
CA THR A 426 2.79 12.81 0.23
C THR A 426 1.45 13.07 -0.50
N PRO A 427 0.32 12.56 0.03
CA PRO A 427 -1.06 12.82 -0.42
C PRO A 427 -1.43 14.25 -0.84
N SER A 428 -0.94 15.33 -0.20
CA SER A 428 -1.14 16.72 -0.67
C SER A 428 -0.51 17.09 -2.01
N GLY A 429 0.21 16.17 -2.66
CA GLY A 429 0.99 16.48 -3.86
C GLY A 429 2.28 17.25 -3.57
N TRP A 430 2.56 17.52 -2.29
CA TRP A 430 3.84 18.02 -1.83
C TRP A 430 4.85 16.88 -1.77
N SER A 431 6.03 17.10 -2.34
CA SER A 431 7.15 16.24 -2.02
C SER A 431 7.54 16.44 -0.55
N PHE A 432 8.25 15.49 0.04
CA PHE A 432 8.80 15.66 1.40
C PHE A 432 9.60 16.96 1.54
N ARG A 433 10.23 17.44 0.47
CA ARG A 433 10.89 18.75 0.41
C ARG A 433 9.89 19.91 0.54
N ASP A 434 8.79 19.86 -0.18
CA ASP A 434 7.80 20.95 -0.18
C ASP A 434 7.12 21.05 1.18
N MET A 435 6.90 19.91 1.84
CA MET A 435 6.45 19.85 3.23
C MET A 435 7.48 20.50 4.17
N CYS A 436 8.77 20.18 4.03
CA CYS A 436 9.82 20.82 4.83
C CYS A 436 9.93 22.33 4.57
N ALA A 437 9.68 22.79 3.33
CA ALA A 437 9.71 24.22 2.97
C ALA A 437 8.55 25.00 3.60
N HIS A 438 7.34 24.46 3.52
CA HIS A 438 6.16 24.98 4.19
C HIS A 438 6.39 25.12 5.69
N VAL A 439 6.85 24.04 6.32
CA VAL A 439 7.06 24.00 7.77
C VAL A 439 8.17 24.95 8.21
N ALA A 440 9.31 24.98 7.51
CA ALA A 440 10.40 25.88 7.84
C ALA A 440 9.94 27.35 7.75
N ASN A 441 9.15 27.70 6.72
CA ASN A 441 8.60 29.04 6.56
C ASN A 441 7.69 29.43 7.73
N TRP A 442 6.77 28.56 8.17
CA TRP A 442 5.89 28.87 9.30
C TRP A 442 6.63 28.98 10.63
N MET A 443 7.68 28.18 10.84
CA MET A 443 8.55 28.34 12.00
C MET A 443 9.29 29.68 11.99
N GLN A 444 9.73 30.15 10.82
CA GLN A 444 10.37 31.46 10.68
C GLN A 444 9.38 32.60 10.90
N VAL A 445 8.17 32.51 10.35
CA VAL A 445 7.07 33.46 10.60
C VAL A 445 6.78 33.53 12.09
N ALA A 446 6.59 32.38 12.75
CA ALA A 446 6.33 32.32 14.19
C ALA A 446 7.48 32.91 15.02
N THR A 447 8.72 32.58 14.68
CA THR A 447 9.91 33.13 15.35
C THR A 447 9.95 34.66 15.22
N ASN A 448 9.72 35.19 14.02
CA ASN A 448 9.72 36.64 13.77
C ASN A 448 8.58 37.35 14.52
N GLU A 449 7.38 36.75 14.56
CA GLU A 449 6.24 37.31 15.29
C GLU A 449 6.47 37.31 16.81
N LEU A 450 7.08 36.24 17.35
CA LEU A 450 7.48 36.12 18.75
C LEU A 450 8.56 37.14 19.12
N GLU A 451 9.64 37.23 18.33
CA GLU A 451 10.72 38.19 18.55
C GLU A 451 10.23 39.64 18.44
N ALA A 452 9.27 39.92 17.56
CA ALA A 452 8.71 41.26 17.36
C ALA A 452 7.55 41.62 18.31
N GLY A 453 7.00 40.64 19.03
CA GLY A 453 5.79 40.80 19.86
C GLY A 453 4.55 41.23 19.06
N LYS A 454 4.48 40.88 17.78
CA LYS A 454 3.42 41.29 16.84
C LYS A 454 2.98 40.10 16.01
N PHE A 455 1.74 39.68 16.20
CA PHE A 455 1.18 38.49 15.56
C PHE A 455 0.31 38.86 14.36
N GLY A 456 0.54 38.18 13.23
CA GLY A 456 -0.24 38.34 12.02
C GLY A 456 -1.69 37.88 12.19
N ARG A 457 -2.59 38.44 11.38
CA ARG A 457 -3.94 37.89 11.21
C ARG A 457 -3.97 37.10 9.91
N TRP A 458 -4.15 35.80 10.04
CA TRP A 458 -4.12 34.86 8.94
C TRP A 458 -5.55 34.38 8.62
N SER A 459 -5.94 34.49 7.35
CA SER A 459 -7.11 33.81 6.77
C SER A 459 -6.65 32.63 5.92
N ALA A 460 -7.54 31.68 5.62
CA ALA A 460 -7.25 30.54 4.76
C ALA A 460 -6.61 30.95 3.41
N GLU A 461 -7.09 32.05 2.81
CA GLU A 461 -6.55 32.60 1.56
C GLU A 461 -5.10 33.12 1.73
N THR A 462 -4.84 33.85 2.82
CA THR A 462 -3.48 34.38 3.08
C THR A 462 -2.50 33.30 3.53
N ILE A 463 -2.99 32.23 4.17
CA ILE A 463 -2.20 31.05 4.56
C ILE A 463 -1.78 30.30 3.31
N GLN A 464 -2.73 30.01 2.41
CA GLN A 464 -2.41 29.30 1.17
C GLN A 464 -1.44 30.10 0.28
N ALA A 465 -1.65 31.41 0.16
CA ALA A 465 -0.73 32.27 -0.60
C ALA A 465 0.70 32.27 -0.02
N GLU A 466 0.82 32.19 1.31
CA GLU A 466 2.11 32.11 1.99
C GLU A 466 2.76 30.73 1.85
N ASN A 467 1.97 29.64 1.87
CA ASN A 467 2.42 28.28 1.58
C ASN A 467 2.97 28.17 0.15
N ASP A 468 2.22 28.68 -0.82
CA ASP A 468 2.62 28.65 -2.23
C ASP A 468 3.89 29.47 -2.46
N ARG A 469 3.98 30.63 -1.81
CA ARG A 469 5.19 31.47 -1.82
C ARG A 469 6.39 30.72 -1.23
N ALA A 470 6.20 30.03 -0.11
CA ALA A 470 7.25 29.26 0.55
C ALA A 470 7.71 28.10 -0.32
N VAL A 471 6.79 27.32 -0.90
CA VAL A 471 7.13 26.19 -1.77
C VAL A 471 7.86 26.69 -3.03
N GLU A 472 7.39 27.76 -3.68
CA GLU A 472 8.04 28.29 -4.87
C GLU A 472 9.43 28.89 -4.58
N ALA A 473 9.57 29.64 -3.47
CA ALA A 473 10.86 30.20 -3.05
C ALA A 473 11.92 29.12 -2.82
N HIS A 474 11.48 27.91 -2.49
CA HIS A 474 12.32 26.75 -2.20
C HIS A 474 12.35 25.70 -3.33
N ARG A 475 11.76 26.01 -4.50
CA ARG A 475 11.63 25.06 -5.62
C ARG A 475 12.97 24.54 -6.15
N LEU A 476 14.01 25.38 -6.09
CA LEU A 476 15.37 25.05 -6.52
C LEU A 476 16.30 24.66 -5.36
N VAL A 477 15.78 24.69 -4.13
CA VAL A 477 16.55 24.36 -2.95
C VAL A 477 16.59 22.85 -2.83
N GLY A 478 17.81 22.30 -2.81
CA GLY A 478 18.00 20.87 -2.65
C GLY A 478 17.35 20.39 -1.34
N PRO A 479 16.89 19.14 -1.24
CA PRO A 479 16.19 18.64 -0.04
C PRO A 479 17.02 18.73 1.27
N GLU A 480 18.26 19.19 1.18
CA GLU A 480 19.18 19.37 2.27
C GLU A 480 19.38 20.70 2.87
N ALA A 481 19.52 21.68 2.00
CA ALA A 481 19.34 23.03 2.46
C ALA A 481 17.94 23.15 3.08
N MET A 482 16.96 22.35 2.60
CA MET A 482 15.62 22.31 3.19
C MET A 482 15.55 21.74 4.60
N LEU A 483 16.18 20.60 4.84
CA LEU A 483 16.17 19.99 6.17
C LEU A 483 17.08 20.76 7.15
N ASP A 484 18.15 21.38 6.65
CA ASP A 484 19.00 22.27 7.46
C ASP A 484 18.29 23.58 7.84
N GLU A 485 17.51 24.12 6.92
CA GLU A 485 16.65 25.28 7.14
C GLU A 485 15.51 24.95 8.10
N LEU A 486 14.89 23.77 7.98
CA LEU A 486 13.88 23.28 8.91
C LEU A 486 14.45 23.12 10.34
N ASP A 487 15.58 22.43 10.48
CA ASP A 487 16.27 22.26 11.77
C ASP A 487 16.66 23.61 12.38
N THR A 488 17.12 24.53 11.54
CA THR A 488 17.52 25.87 11.98
C THR A 488 16.33 26.71 12.40
N SER A 489 15.24 26.65 11.66
CA SER A 489 13.99 27.35 11.97
C SER A 489 13.36 26.80 13.25
N HIS A 490 13.37 25.49 13.43
CA HIS A 490 12.90 24.83 14.65
C HIS A 490 13.75 25.21 15.87
N ARG A 491 15.08 25.18 15.74
CA ARG A 491 15.99 25.57 16.82
C ARG A 491 15.80 27.03 17.22
N ARG A 492 15.72 27.94 16.24
CA ARG A 492 15.48 29.37 16.48
C ARG A 492 14.12 29.62 17.12
N LEU A 493 13.08 28.93 16.67
CA LEU A 493 11.76 29.01 17.27
C LEU A 493 11.79 28.57 18.74
N ARG A 494 12.45 27.44 19.04
CA ARG A 494 12.64 26.97 20.42
C ARG A 494 13.43 27.96 21.27
N GLU A 495 14.51 28.52 20.73
CA GLU A 495 15.30 29.54 21.42
C GLU A 495 14.48 30.80 21.70
N ALA A 496 13.66 31.25 20.74
CA ALA A 496 12.76 32.40 20.90
C ALA A 496 11.64 32.12 21.93
N ILE A 497 11.10 30.90 21.96
CA ILE A 497 10.13 30.46 22.97
C ILE A 497 10.76 30.41 24.36
N VAL A 498 11.99 29.88 24.49
CA VAL A 498 12.69 29.86 25.78
C VAL A 498 13.08 31.27 26.23
N ALA A 499 13.47 32.13 25.29
CA ALA A 499 13.82 33.52 25.56
C ALA A 499 12.62 34.39 25.95
N SER A 500 11.38 33.98 25.65
CA SER A 500 10.18 34.69 26.06
C SER A 500 9.83 34.50 27.55
N GLY A 501 10.52 33.58 28.25
CA GLY A 501 10.54 33.43 29.71
C GLY A 501 9.43 32.55 30.31
N ASP A 502 9.52 32.27 31.61
CA ASP A 502 8.62 31.36 32.35
C ASP A 502 7.24 31.96 32.69
N GLY A 503 6.94 33.14 32.17
CA GLY A 503 5.61 33.73 32.28
C GLY A 503 4.67 32.96 31.35
N THR A 504 3.54 32.48 31.87
CA THR A 504 2.50 31.83 31.08
C THR A 504 2.29 32.64 29.79
N PRO A 505 2.57 32.09 28.59
CA PRO A 505 2.33 32.81 27.35
C PRO A 505 0.88 33.30 27.38
N ASP A 506 0.64 34.56 26.99
CA ASP A 506 -0.72 35.02 26.71
C ASP A 506 -1.41 33.93 25.87
N LEU A 507 -2.65 33.55 26.20
CA LEU A 507 -3.31 32.37 25.62
C LEU A 507 -3.25 32.40 24.09
N LYS A 508 -3.27 33.59 23.48
CA LYS A 508 -3.05 33.77 22.04
C LYS A 508 -1.67 33.36 21.55
N VAL A 509 -0.62 33.60 22.33
CA VAL A 509 0.76 33.18 22.03
C VAL A 509 0.89 31.66 22.20
N GLY A 510 0.23 31.08 23.20
CA GLY A 510 0.11 29.63 23.36
C GLY A 510 -0.63 28.95 22.19
N ASP A 511 -1.74 29.54 21.75
CA ASP A 511 -2.52 29.05 20.61
C ASP A 511 -1.76 29.19 19.29
N VAL A 512 -1.03 30.29 19.10
CA VAL A 512 -0.19 30.54 17.91
C VAL A 512 1.03 29.63 17.88
N ILE A 513 1.71 29.42 19.00
CA ILE A 513 2.80 28.44 19.12
C ILE A 513 2.26 27.03 18.89
N GLY A 514 1.12 26.69 19.49
CA GLY A 514 0.45 25.40 19.32
C GLY A 514 0.10 25.14 17.86
N PHE A 515 -0.53 26.13 17.19
CA PHE A 515 -0.81 26.12 15.76
C PHE A 515 0.49 25.86 14.98
N TYR A 516 1.50 26.73 15.04
CA TYR A 516 2.72 26.57 14.24
C TYR A 516 3.67 25.41 14.61
N THR A 517 3.39 24.61 15.63
CA THR A 517 4.33 23.54 16.10
C THR A 517 3.77 22.14 16.26
N TYR A 518 2.55 21.93 16.74
CA TYR A 518 2.03 20.55 16.90
C TYR A 518 0.54 20.40 16.56
N LEU A 519 -0.27 21.46 16.67
CA LEU A 519 -1.69 21.43 16.29
C LEU A 519 -1.89 21.55 14.77
N HIS A 520 -1.13 22.41 14.07
CA HIS A 520 -1.12 22.45 12.59
C HIS A 520 -0.51 21.17 11.98
N TRP A 521 0.21 20.42 12.79
CA TRP A 521 0.83 19.16 12.41
C TRP A 521 -0.10 17.98 12.59
N GLU A 522 -1.06 18.03 13.52
CA GLU A 522 -2.15 17.04 13.55
C GLU A 522 -2.97 17.09 12.26
N GLU A 523 -3.24 18.30 11.74
CA GLU A 523 -3.94 18.48 10.45
C GLU A 523 -3.12 17.91 9.29
N HIS A 524 -1.81 18.20 9.18
CA HIS A 524 -0.96 17.60 8.13
C HIS A 524 -0.58 16.12 8.35
N LEU A 525 -0.50 15.62 9.59
CA LEU A 525 -0.30 14.18 9.85
C LEU A 525 -1.55 13.38 9.42
N HIS A 526 -2.72 14.00 9.59
CA HIS A 526 -4.00 13.48 9.16
C HIS A 526 -4.18 13.57 7.64
N GLU A 527 -3.86 14.71 7.04
CA GLU A 527 -4.05 15.02 5.61
C GLU A 527 -2.94 14.48 4.70
N ASP A 528 -1.70 14.33 5.18
CA ASP A 528 -0.53 14.01 4.33
C ASP A 528 0.16 12.70 4.64
N LEU A 529 -0.16 12.05 5.74
CA LEU A 529 0.44 10.77 6.13
C LEU A 529 -0.61 9.73 6.55
N GLY A 530 -1.90 10.10 6.53
CA GLY A 530 -3.01 9.23 6.90
C GLY A 530 -2.97 8.75 8.35
N VAL A 531 -2.22 9.43 9.23
CA VAL A 531 -2.09 9.06 10.64
C VAL A 531 -3.21 9.71 11.43
N THR A 532 -3.96 8.90 12.18
CA THR A 532 -4.87 9.40 13.23
C THR A 532 -4.24 9.03 14.56
N LEU A 533 -4.16 9.98 15.50
CA LEU A 533 -3.77 9.72 16.89
C LEU A 533 -4.80 8.85 17.61
#